data_AF-A0A7S3ZJF4-F1
#
_entry.id   AF-A0A7S3ZJF4-F1
#
_cell.length_a   1.000
_cell.length_b   1.000
_cell.length_c   1.000
_cell.angle_alpha   90.00
_cell.angle_beta   90.00
_cell.angle_gamma   90.00
#
_symmetry.space_group_name_H-M   'P 1'
#
loop_
_entity.id
_entity.type
_entity.pdbx_description
1 polymer ?
#
loop_
_entity_poly.entity_id
_entity_poly.type
_entity_poly.pdbx_seq_one_letter_code
_entity_poly.pdbx_strand_id
1 'polypeptide(L)'
;VGGLVGYSVRGEAKRTPATAVEYCTTGLVLRRLQEPGALAGVSHVVVDEVHERSADCDLLLLFLRRLEGAPKPKIVLMSATVDAAPLKDYFGGNAAVVDVPGRTFSAVWKSTSELGYP
;
A
#
# COMPACT_ATOMS: atom_id res chain seq x y z
N VAL A 1 5.26 14.77 13.58
CA VAL A 1 5.35 13.31 13.34
C VAL A 1 5.50 12.59 14.68
N GLY A 2 4.61 11.64 14.98
CA GLY A 2 4.51 10.92 16.26
C GLY A 2 3.25 11.20 17.09
N GLY A 3 2.39 12.13 16.66
CA GLY A 3 1.07 12.39 17.25
C GLY A 3 -0.01 11.63 16.47
N LEU A 4 -0.88 12.37 15.76
CA LEU A 4 -1.94 11.82 14.90
C LEU A 4 -1.40 10.91 13.78
N VAL A 5 -0.24 11.26 13.23
CA VAL A 5 0.44 10.50 12.17
C VAL A 5 1.78 9.99 12.69
N GLY A 6 1.99 8.68 12.57
CA GLY A 6 3.19 7.97 12.98
C GLY A 6 3.78 7.11 11.86
N TYR A 7 4.92 6.49 12.13
CA TYR A 7 5.50 5.50 11.24
C TYR A 7 6.17 4.37 12.01
N SER A 8 6.35 3.22 11.35
CA SER A 8 7.23 2.16 11.80
C SER A 8 8.00 1.56 10.62
N VAL A 9 9.32 1.61 10.71
CA VAL A 9 10.26 1.03 9.74
C VAL A 9 11.23 0.10 10.47
N ARG A 10 12.17 -0.52 9.76
CA ARG A 10 13.14 -1.40 10.39
C ARG A 10 14.02 -0.62 11.37
N GLY A 11 13.98 -1.01 12.64
CA GLY A 11 14.82 -0.45 13.69
C GLY A 11 14.30 0.85 14.32
N GLU A 12 13.20 1.40 13.80
CA GLU A 12 12.67 2.67 14.28
C GLU A 12 11.14 2.71 14.19
N ALA A 13 10.49 3.16 15.26
CA ALA A 13 9.06 3.38 15.29
C ALA A 13 8.74 4.66 16.06
N LYS A 14 7.85 5.47 15.50
CA LYS A 14 7.35 6.71 16.12
C LYS A 14 5.83 6.74 16.05
N ARG A 15 5.18 6.10 17.02
CA ARG A 15 3.73 6.05 17.19
C ARG A 15 3.36 6.28 18.65
N THR A 16 2.17 6.80 18.89
CA THR A 16 1.59 7.04 20.23
C THR A 16 0.15 6.49 20.27
N PRO A 17 -0.49 6.39 21.44
CA PRO A 17 -1.91 6.05 21.51
C PRO A 17 -2.83 7.02 20.74
N ALA A 18 -2.36 8.24 20.43
CA ALA A 18 -3.08 9.21 19.62
C ALA A 18 -2.87 9.03 18.10
N THR A 19 -2.03 8.07 17.67
CA THR A 19 -1.75 7.83 16.25
C THR A 19 -2.97 7.19 15.58
N ALA A 20 -3.58 7.93 14.67
CA ALA A 20 -4.70 7.50 13.85
C ALA A 20 -4.26 6.93 12.49
N VAL A 21 -3.09 7.37 11.99
CA VAL A 21 -2.51 6.89 10.72
C VAL A 21 -1.06 6.49 10.96
N GLU A 22 -0.72 5.24 10.63
CA GLU A 22 0.63 4.71 10.73
C GLU A 22 1.14 4.31 9.33
N TYR A 23 2.23 4.95 8.89
CA TYR A 23 2.98 4.51 7.72
C TYR A 23 3.96 3.42 8.10
N CYS A 24 3.98 2.31 7.38
CA CYS A 24 4.94 1.25 7.68
C CYS A 24 5.36 0.49 6.42
N THR A 25 6.52 -0.15 6.49
CA THR A 25 6.98 -1.00 5.40
C THR A 25 6.19 -2.31 5.37
N THR A 26 5.99 -2.84 4.16
CA THR A 26 5.26 -4.09 3.91
C THR A 26 5.78 -5.25 4.79
N GLY A 27 7.10 -5.41 4.87
CA GLY A 27 7.73 -6.45 5.70
C GLY A 27 7.38 -6.35 7.19
N LEU A 28 7.17 -5.15 7.73
CA LEU A 28 6.77 -4.99 9.13
C LEU A 28 5.31 -5.42 9.34
N VAL A 29 4.42 -5.12 8.40
CA VAL A 29 3.02 -5.56 8.44
C VAL A 29 2.94 -7.08 8.33
N LEU A 30 3.69 -7.68 7.41
CA LEU A 30 3.79 -9.13 7.25
C LEU A 30 4.26 -9.81 8.54
N ARG A 31 5.24 -9.22 9.23
CA ARG A 31 5.68 -9.72 10.53
C ARG A 31 4.58 -9.62 11.59
N ARG A 32 3.87 -8.48 11.67
CA ARG A 32 2.76 -8.31 12.62
C ARG A 32 1.67 -9.33 12.38
N LEU A 33 1.29 -9.59 11.12
CA LEU A 33 0.23 -10.53 10.73
C LEU A 33 0.47 -11.98 11.19
N GLN A 34 1.68 -12.34 11.61
CA GLN A 34 1.97 -13.65 12.21
C GLN A 34 1.47 -13.76 13.65
N GLU A 35 1.20 -12.65 14.32
CA GLU A 35 0.69 -12.60 15.69
C GLU A 35 -0.85 -12.61 15.69
N PRO A 36 -1.49 -13.40 16.58
CA PRO A 36 -2.95 -13.37 16.72
C PRO A 36 -3.45 -11.95 17.05
N GLY A 37 -4.46 -11.48 16.31
CA GLY A 37 -5.02 -10.14 16.53
C GLY A 37 -4.12 -8.99 16.06
N ALA A 38 -3.15 -9.25 15.17
CA ALA A 38 -2.23 -8.25 14.60
C ALA A 38 -2.85 -6.92 14.13
N LEU A 39 -4.09 -6.99 13.63
CA LEU A 39 -4.85 -5.85 13.11
C LEU A 39 -6.03 -5.47 14.01
N ALA A 40 -6.05 -5.91 15.27
CA ALA A 40 -7.10 -5.54 16.21
C ALA A 40 -7.13 -4.01 16.38
N GLY A 41 -8.32 -3.42 16.19
CA GLY A 41 -8.52 -1.97 16.23
C GLY A 41 -8.14 -1.23 14.96
N VAL A 42 -7.55 -1.91 13.96
CA VAL A 42 -7.28 -1.30 12.64
C VAL A 42 -8.57 -1.31 11.82
N SER A 43 -9.03 -0.13 11.43
CA SER A 43 -10.24 0.02 10.63
C SER A 43 -9.99 -0.13 9.12
N HIS A 44 -8.81 0.30 8.65
CA HIS A 44 -8.44 0.32 7.24
C HIS A 44 -6.97 -0.05 7.07
N VAL A 45 -6.67 -0.80 6.02
CA VAL A 45 -5.31 -1.06 5.53
C VAL A 45 -5.22 -0.50 4.12
N VAL A 46 -4.27 0.42 3.90
CA VAL A 46 -3.97 0.98 2.59
C VAL A 46 -2.66 0.37 2.11
N VAL A 47 -2.69 -0.34 0.99
CA VAL A 47 -1.50 -0.89 0.34
C VAL A 47 -1.17 0.01 -0.85
N ASP A 48 -0.03 0.67 -0.79
CA ASP A 48 0.44 1.61 -1.81
C ASP A 48 1.36 0.92 -2.82
N GLU A 49 1.51 1.54 -4.00
CA GLU A 49 2.38 1.11 -5.09
C GLU A 49 2.25 -0.37 -5.46
N VAL A 50 1.01 -0.89 -5.47
CA VAL A 50 0.76 -2.29 -5.83
C VAL A 50 1.15 -2.62 -7.28
N HIS A 51 1.47 -1.61 -8.11
CA HIS A 51 2.02 -1.79 -9.45
C HIS A 51 3.44 -2.36 -9.47
N GLU A 52 4.24 -2.18 -8.42
CA GLU A 52 5.60 -2.71 -8.37
C GLU A 52 5.65 -4.24 -8.31
N ARG A 53 4.53 -4.89 -7.94
CA ARG A 53 4.39 -6.35 -7.88
C ARG A 53 5.56 -7.03 -7.15
N SER A 54 5.99 -6.44 -6.04
CA SER A 54 7.01 -7.04 -5.20
C SER A 54 6.47 -8.31 -4.52
N ALA A 55 7.34 -9.29 -4.28
CA ALA A 55 6.96 -10.54 -3.61
C ALA A 55 6.33 -10.29 -2.23
N ASP A 56 6.83 -9.30 -1.50
CA ASP A 56 6.27 -8.89 -0.21
C ASP A 56 4.87 -8.31 -0.34
N CYS A 57 4.61 -7.50 -1.39
CA CYS A 57 3.28 -6.96 -1.66
C CYS A 57 2.29 -8.07 -1.99
N ASP A 58 2.65 -8.99 -2.90
CA ASP A 58 1.79 -10.11 -3.26
C ASP A 58 1.48 -11.01 -2.06
N LEU A 59 2.49 -11.27 -1.21
CA LEU A 59 2.32 -12.03 0.02
C LEU A 59 1.40 -11.29 1.01
N LEU A 60 1.52 -9.97 1.12
CA LEU A 60 0.64 -9.16 1.95
C LEU A 60 -0.81 -9.26 1.47
N LEU A 61 -1.05 -9.12 0.16
CA LEU A 61 -2.39 -9.24 -0.42
C LEU A 61 -2.99 -10.64 -0.16
N LEU A 62 -2.17 -11.69 -0.23
CA LEU A 62 -2.58 -13.05 0.11
C LEU A 62 -3.03 -13.18 1.56
N PHE A 63 -2.26 -12.65 2.51
CA PHE A 63 -2.63 -12.68 3.92
C PHE A 63 -3.87 -11.85 4.20
N LEU A 64 -3.96 -10.64 3.63
CA LEU A 64 -5.12 -9.76 3.79
C LEU A 64 -6.41 -10.40 3.25
N ARG A 65 -6.34 -11.08 2.09
CA ARG A 65 -7.47 -11.84 1.52
C ARG A 65 -7.89 -13.01 2.41
N ARG A 66 -6.95 -13.65 3.08
CA ARG A 66 -7.18 -14.80 3.98
C ARG A 66 -7.41 -14.41 5.44
N LEU A 67 -7.52 -13.13 5.78
CA LEU A 67 -7.86 -12.72 7.14
C LEU A 67 -9.20 -13.35 7.53
N GLU A 68 -9.21 -14.10 8.63
CA GLU A 68 -10.39 -14.70 9.24
C GLU A 68 -10.72 -13.97 10.56
N GLY A 69 -11.98 -14.05 11.01
CA GLY A 69 -12.46 -13.34 12.20
C GLY A 69 -13.04 -11.95 11.90
N ALA A 70 -13.79 -11.41 12.86
CA ALA A 70 -14.44 -10.10 12.77
C ALA A 70 -14.10 -9.24 14.00
N PRO A 71 -13.98 -7.91 13.84
CA PRO A 71 -14.15 -7.15 12.60
C PRO A 71 -12.91 -7.20 11.67
N LYS A 72 -13.12 -7.40 10.37
CA LYS A 72 -12.06 -7.29 9.35
C LYS A 72 -11.85 -5.83 8.94
N PRO A 73 -10.61 -5.37 8.74
CA PRO A 73 -10.36 -4.04 8.22
C PRO A 73 -10.83 -3.93 6.77
N LYS A 74 -11.22 -2.72 6.35
CA LYS A 74 -11.40 -2.42 4.93
C LYS A 74 -10.04 -2.31 4.26
N ILE A 75 -9.92 -2.88 3.06
CA ILE A 75 -8.67 -2.87 2.30
C ILE A 75 -8.80 -1.87 1.16
N VAL A 76 -7.80 -0.99 1.02
CA VAL A 76 -7.66 -0.03 -0.07
C VAL A 76 -6.37 -0.34 -0.79
N LEU A 77 -6.43 -0.51 -2.11
CA LEU A 77 -5.26 -0.73 -2.96
C LEU A 77 -5.03 0.52 -3.79
N MET A 78 -3.84 1.11 -3.67
CA MET A 78 -3.43 2.31 -4.38
C MET A 78 -2.31 1.98 -5.35
N SER A 79 -2.39 2.57 -6.54
CA SER A 79 -1.43 2.33 -7.61
C SER A 79 -1.36 3.52 -8.55
N ALA A 80 -0.14 3.89 -8.97
CA ALA A 80 0.09 4.85 -10.04
C ALA A 80 -0.29 4.30 -11.43
N THR A 81 -0.09 2.99 -11.65
CA THR A 81 -0.30 2.35 -12.95
C THR A 81 -0.93 0.98 -12.75
N VAL A 82 -2.25 0.87 -12.79
CA VAL A 82 -2.91 -0.44 -12.66
C VAL A 82 -4.14 -0.49 -13.53
N ASP A 83 -4.17 -1.48 -14.41
CA ASP A 83 -5.42 -2.12 -14.77
C ASP A 83 -5.99 -2.72 -13.48
N ALA A 84 -7.03 -2.10 -12.92
CA ALA A 84 -7.63 -2.49 -11.65
C ALA A 84 -8.37 -3.83 -11.73
N ALA A 85 -8.64 -4.34 -12.94
CA ALA A 85 -9.45 -5.54 -13.14
C ALA A 85 -8.86 -6.79 -12.46
N PRO A 86 -7.57 -7.14 -12.61
CA PRO A 86 -7.02 -8.34 -11.99
C PRO A 86 -7.06 -8.29 -10.45
N LEU A 87 -6.82 -7.12 -9.85
CA LEU A 87 -6.89 -6.95 -8.40
C LEU A 87 -8.34 -7.02 -7.91
N LYS A 88 -9.26 -6.38 -8.62
CA LYS A 88 -10.70 -6.45 -8.34
C LYS A 88 -11.18 -7.91 -8.37
N ASP A 89 -10.82 -8.66 -9.41
CA ASP A 89 -11.20 -10.07 -9.56
C ASP A 89 -10.57 -10.95 -8.49
N TYR A 90 -9.30 -10.69 -8.14
CA TYR A 90 -8.62 -11.38 -7.04
C TYR A 90 -9.36 -11.24 -5.70
N PHE A 91 -9.97 -10.08 -5.43
CA PHE A 91 -10.79 -9.82 -4.24
C PHE A 91 -12.28 -10.12 -4.42
N GLY A 92 -12.66 -10.89 -5.46
CA GLY A 92 -14.03 -11.39 -5.65
C GLY A 92 -14.93 -10.52 -6.50
N GLY A 93 -14.38 -9.58 -7.27
CA GLY A 93 -15.09 -8.86 -8.33
C GLY A 93 -15.99 -7.71 -7.88
N ASN A 94 -16.23 -7.53 -6.58
CA ASN A 94 -17.15 -6.51 -6.05
C ASN A 94 -16.46 -5.26 -5.49
N ALA A 95 -15.16 -5.09 -5.72
CA ALA A 95 -14.43 -3.90 -5.29
C ALA A 95 -14.80 -2.67 -6.14
N ALA A 96 -15.05 -1.54 -5.48
CA ALA A 96 -15.19 -0.25 -6.14
C ALA A 96 -13.82 0.21 -6.67
N VAL A 97 -13.80 0.70 -7.90
CA VAL A 97 -12.61 1.29 -8.52
C VAL A 97 -12.82 2.79 -8.61
N VAL A 98 -11.90 3.55 -8.04
CA VAL A 98 -11.87 5.02 -8.12
C VAL A 98 -10.68 5.40 -8.97
N ASP A 99 -10.95 5.99 -10.13
CA ASP A 99 -9.91 6.53 -10.99
C ASP A 99 -9.74 8.03 -10.73
N VAL A 100 -8.50 8.46 -10.55
CA VAL A 100 -8.15 9.86 -10.27
C VAL A 100 -7.39 10.39 -11.50
N PRO A 101 -8.00 11.30 -12.29
CA PRO A 101 -7.37 11.80 -13.50
C PRO A 101 -6.00 12.40 -13.20
N GLY A 102 -4.96 11.82 -13.81
CA GLY A 102 -3.60 12.35 -13.73
C GLY A 102 -3.49 13.71 -14.40
N ARG A 103 -2.67 14.61 -13.81
CA ARG A 103 -2.29 15.87 -14.44
C ARG A 103 -0.83 15.78 -14.87
N THR A 104 -0.61 15.40 -16.13
CA THR A 104 0.73 15.38 -16.72
C THR A 104 0.97 16.67 -17.50
N PHE A 105 2.20 17.19 -17.42
CA PHE A 105 2.65 18.33 -18.21
C PHE A 105 3.55 17.80 -19.32
N SER A 106 3.56 18.49 -20.47
CA SER A 106 4.43 18.10 -21.58
C SER A 106 5.90 18.18 -21.13
N ALA A 107 6.59 17.04 -21.22
CA ALA A 107 8.02 16.95 -20.98
C ALA A 107 8.68 16.56 -22.30
N VAL A 108 9.73 17.29 -22.66
CA VAL A 108 10.55 16.95 -23.83
C VAL A 108 11.64 15.99 -23.38
N TRP A 109 11.57 14.76 -23.87
CA TRP A 109 12.70 13.84 -23.78
C TRP A 109 13.79 14.33 -24.73
N LYS A 110 15.00 14.52 -24.21
CA LYS A 110 16.21 14.71 -25.02
C LYS A 110 17.17 13.58 -24.74
N SER A 111 17.70 12.94 -25.77
CA SER A 111 18.78 11.97 -25.59
C SER A 111 20.09 12.68 -25.22
N THR A 112 21.04 11.96 -24.64
CA THR A 112 22.40 12.48 -24.41
C THR A 112 23.08 12.96 -25.70
N SER A 113 22.83 12.27 -26.81
CA SER A 113 23.32 12.68 -28.13
C SER A 113 22.72 14.02 -28.60
N GLU A 114 21.47 14.33 -28.28
CA GLU A 114 20.82 15.62 -28.57
C GLU A 114 21.28 16.74 -27.62
N LEU A 115 21.92 16.40 -26.51
CA LEU A 115 22.47 17.32 -25.51
C LEU A 115 23.98 17.56 -25.67
N GLY A 116 24.62 16.95 -26.67
CA GLY A 116 26.05 17.08 -26.92
C GLY A 116 26.94 16.36 -25.89
N TYR A 117 26.39 15.39 -25.15
CA TYR A 117 27.16 14.47 -24.32
C TYR A 117 27.55 13.23 -25.16
N PRO A 118 28.81 12.73 -25.02
CA PRO A 118 29.28 11.57 -25.77
C PRO A 118 28.48 10.29 -25.46
#